data_AF-A0A7J9I7Q1-F1
#
_entry.id   AF-A0A7J9I7Q1-F1
#
_cell.length_a   1.000
_cell.length_b   1.000
_cell.length_c   1.000
_cell.angle_alpha   90.00
_cell.angle_beta   90.00
_cell.angle_gamma   90.00
#
_symmetry.space_group_name_H-M   'P 1'
#
loop_
_entity.id
_entity.type
_entity.pdbx_description
1 polymer ?
#
loop_
_entity_poly.entity_id
_entity_poly.type
_entity_poly.pdbx_seq_one_letter_code
_entity_poly.pdbx_strand_id
1 'polypeptide(L)'
;MEAPPPYSLCNPNKKSTIINRSYALLHSVAITSLIFYRLSSFFHSTPSLPLLLAFTSELILSVLWLLSQAFLWRPFTRQTFPERLLQDKNDDELPAIDVFICTADPEKEPPLEVMNTVLSAMALDYPAEKLSVYVSDDGGCGLTLYAMKEAWEFG
;
A
#
# COMPACT_ATOMS: atom_id res chain seq x y z
N MET A 1 -24.63 3.60 -31.75
CA MET A 1 -24.77 3.64 -30.29
C MET A 1 -23.36 3.75 -29.73
N GLU A 2 -23.01 4.86 -29.09
CA GLU A 2 -21.72 5.00 -28.40
C GLU A 2 -21.70 4.08 -27.17
N ALA A 3 -20.54 3.50 -26.85
CA ALA A 3 -20.37 2.66 -25.67
C ALA A 3 -20.50 3.50 -24.39
N PRO A 4 -21.04 2.94 -23.29
CA PRO A 4 -21.14 3.66 -22.03
C PRO A 4 -19.75 4.06 -21.50
N PRO A 5 -19.66 5.20 -20.78
CA PRO A 5 -18.38 5.67 -20.23
C PRO A 5 -17.85 4.68 -19.19
N PRO A 6 -16.52 4.52 -19.05
CA PRO A 6 -15.93 3.57 -18.10
C PRO A 6 -16.10 4.03 -16.65
N TYR A 7 -16.26 3.08 -15.72
CA TYR A 7 -16.31 3.34 -14.26
C TYR A 7 -14.93 3.60 -13.63
N SER A 8 -13.85 3.23 -14.30
CA SER A 8 -12.49 3.54 -13.86
C SER A 8 -11.56 3.83 -15.03
N LEU A 9 -10.59 4.71 -14.81
CA LEU A 9 -9.54 5.05 -15.77
C LEU A 9 -8.17 4.86 -15.12
N CYS A 10 -7.25 4.28 -15.90
CA CYS A 10 -5.85 4.12 -15.51
C CYS A 10 -4.99 5.03 -16.38
N ASN A 11 -4.55 6.15 -15.82
CA ASN A 11 -3.79 7.17 -16.54
C ASN A 11 -2.30 6.98 -16.28
N PRO A 12 -1.46 6.76 -17.31
CA PRO A 12 -0.01 6.70 -17.13
C PRO A 12 0.54 8.08 -16.76
N ASN A 13 1.32 8.15 -15.69
CA ASN A 13 1.96 9.41 -15.28
C ASN A 13 3.24 9.63 -16.09
N LYS A 14 3.08 10.25 -17.27
CA LYS A 14 4.19 10.47 -18.23
C LYS A 14 5.32 11.32 -17.63
N LYS A 15 4.99 12.38 -16.88
CA LYS A 15 5.99 13.27 -16.26
C LYS A 15 6.86 12.50 -15.25
N SER A 16 6.22 11.78 -14.32
CA SER A 16 6.93 10.99 -13.32
C SER A 16 7.73 9.85 -13.95
N THR A 17 7.22 9.24 -15.03
CA THR A 17 7.96 8.21 -15.78
C THR A 17 9.27 8.76 -16.36
N ILE A 18 9.25 9.96 -16.94
CA ILE A 18 10.46 10.59 -17.51
C ILE A 18 11.45 10.91 -16.38
N ILE A 19 10.97 11.51 -15.29
CA ILE A 19 11.80 11.85 -14.12
C ILE A 19 12.46 10.58 -13.55
N ASN A 20 11.67 9.55 -13.25
CA ASN A 20 12.16 8.30 -12.67
C ASN A 20 13.20 7.61 -13.57
N ARG A 21 12.97 7.57 -14.89
CA ARG A 21 13.93 6.97 -15.84
C ARG A 21 15.22 7.77 -15.94
N SER A 22 15.13 9.10 -15.94
CA SER A 22 16.32 9.96 -15.93
C SER A 22 17.14 9.79 -14.65
N TYR A 23 16.47 9.73 -13.50
CA TYR A 23 17.09 9.45 -12.20
C TYR A 23 17.76 8.07 -12.20
N ALA A 24 17.07 7.04 -12.68
CA ALA A 24 17.59 5.68 -12.75
C ALA A 24 18.83 5.58 -13.64
N LEU A 25 18.84 6.28 -14.78
CA LEU A 25 20.00 6.32 -15.68
C LEU A 25 21.19 7.01 -15.01
N LEU A 26 20.98 8.16 -14.37
CA LEU A 26 22.06 8.88 -13.69
C LEU A 26 22.65 8.05 -12.54
N HIS A 27 21.79 7.42 -11.73
CA HIS A 27 22.23 6.57 -10.62
C HIS A 27 22.93 5.30 -11.08
N SER A 28 22.47 4.66 -12.16
CA SER A 28 23.13 3.45 -12.69
C SER A 28 24.53 3.78 -13.23
N VAL A 29 24.71 4.93 -13.87
CA VAL A 29 26.03 5.42 -14.29
C VAL A 29 26.93 5.65 -13.07
N ALA A 30 26.43 6.29 -12.02
CA ALA A 30 27.19 6.53 -10.79
C ALA A 30 27.60 5.22 -10.09
N ILE A 31 26.68 4.26 -9.95
CA ILE A 31 26.96 2.94 -9.37
C ILE A 31 27.99 2.18 -10.20
N THR A 32 27.84 2.18 -11.54
CA THR A 32 28.78 1.50 -12.43
C THR A 32 30.18 2.12 -12.35
N SER A 33 30.27 3.45 -12.30
CA SER A 33 31.53 4.18 -12.11
C SER A 33 32.18 3.86 -10.77
N LEU A 34 31.40 3.81 -9.68
CA LEU A 34 31.88 3.47 -8.35
C LEU A 34 32.41 2.03 -8.28
N ILE A 35 31.68 1.07 -8.83
CA ILE A 35 32.10 -0.34 -8.88
C ILE A 35 33.39 -0.48 -9.72
N PHE A 36 33.47 0.21 -10.87
CA PHE A 36 34.66 0.22 -11.70
C PHE A 36 35.89 0.81 -10.97
N TYR A 37 35.70 1.92 -10.26
CA TYR A 37 36.74 2.53 -9.44
C TYR A 37 37.22 1.58 -8.33
N ARG A 38 36.31 0.92 -7.60
CA ARG A 38 36.66 -0.07 -6.56
C ARG A 38 37.44 -1.25 -7.13
N LEU A 39 36.98 -1.80 -8.25
CA LEU A 39 37.65 -2.91 -8.93
C LEU A 39 39.06 -2.52 -9.41
N SER A 40 39.21 -1.36 -10.07
CA SER A 40 40.53 -0.89 -10.53
C SER A 40 41.51 -0.64 -9.37
N SER A 41 41.01 -0.17 -8.22
CA SER A 41 41.82 -0.03 -7.00
C SER A 41 42.30 -1.37 -6.46
N PHE A 42 41.49 -2.43 -6.53
CA PHE A 42 41.90 -3.77 -6.10
C PHE A 42 42.99 -4.39 -6.99
N PHE A 43 43.04 -4.01 -8.27
CA PHE A 43 44.12 -4.42 -9.16
C PHE A 43 45.46 -3.74 -8.82
N HIS A 44 45.44 -2.52 -8.27
CA HIS A 44 46.66 -1.77 -7.93
C HIS A 44 47.14 -2.00 -6.50
N SER A 45 46.27 -2.44 -5.58
CA SER A 45 46.61 -2.60 -4.16
C SER A 45 45.79 -3.73 -3.52
N THR A 46 46.42 -4.47 -2.60
CA THR A 46 45.74 -5.54 -1.86
C THR A 46 44.65 -4.95 -0.96
N PRO A 47 43.38 -5.38 -1.08
CA PRO A 47 42.30 -4.82 -0.27
C PRO A 47 42.43 -5.24 1.19
N SER A 48 42.21 -4.29 2.10
CA SER A 48 42.05 -4.56 3.52
C SER A 48 40.65 -5.15 3.81
N LEU A 49 40.50 -5.88 4.92
CA LEU A 49 39.23 -6.48 5.32
C LEU A 49 38.07 -5.47 5.41
N PRO A 50 38.23 -4.27 6.01
CA PRO A 50 37.16 -3.28 6.04
C PRO A 50 36.73 -2.82 4.65
N LEU A 51 37.68 -2.72 3.71
CA LEU A 51 37.40 -2.31 2.33
C LEU A 51 36.62 -3.39 1.57
N LEU A 52 36.91 -4.67 1.83
CA LEU A 52 36.14 -5.79 1.28
C LEU A 52 34.70 -5.78 1.82
N LEU A 53 34.52 -5.61 3.14
CA LEU A 53 33.19 -5.51 3.75
C LEU A 53 32.40 -4.33 3.17
N ALA A 54 33.03 -3.16 3.07
CA ALA A 54 32.41 -1.99 2.44
C ALA A 54 31.98 -2.29 1.00
N PHE A 55 32.84 -2.90 0.18
CA PHE A 55 32.50 -3.28 -1.19
C PHE A 55 31.34 -4.29 -1.27
N THR A 56 31.30 -5.28 -0.38
CA THR A 56 30.16 -6.21 -0.32
C THR A 56 28.85 -5.50 0.03
N SER A 57 28.88 -4.53 0.95
CA SER A 57 27.70 -3.73 1.28
C SER A 57 27.26 -2.83 0.12
N GLU A 58 28.21 -2.22 -0.60
CA GLU A 58 27.96 -1.42 -1.81
C GLU A 58 27.30 -2.27 -2.91
N LEU A 59 27.74 -3.52 -3.11
CA LEU A 59 27.12 -4.45 -4.06
C LEU A 59 25.69 -4.83 -3.66
N ILE A 60 25.48 -5.18 -2.39
CA ILE A 60 24.14 -5.53 -1.89
C ILE A 60 23.19 -4.34 -2.06
N LEU A 61 23.61 -3.13 -1.66
CA LEU A 61 22.82 -1.92 -1.83
C LEU A 61 22.54 -1.61 -3.29
N SER A 62 23.51 -1.82 -4.19
CA SER A 62 23.33 -1.64 -5.64
C SER A 62 22.30 -2.61 -6.22
N VAL A 63 22.31 -3.87 -5.78
CA VAL A 63 21.31 -4.88 -6.18
C VAL A 63 19.93 -4.52 -5.65
N LEU A 64 19.80 -4.16 -4.37
CA LEU A 64 18.53 -3.73 -3.78
C LEU A 64 17.96 -2.50 -4.51
N TRP A 65 18.82 -1.53 -4.81
CA TRP A 65 18.44 -0.36 -5.59
C TRP A 65 17.99 -0.73 -7.01
N LEU A 66 18.68 -1.64 -7.70
CA LEU A 66 18.30 -2.10 -9.04
C LEU A 66 16.91 -2.77 -9.02
N LEU A 67 16.66 -3.63 -8.03
CA LEU A 67 15.36 -4.29 -7.85
C LEU A 67 14.25 -3.26 -7.58
N SER A 68 14.54 -2.20 -6.81
CA SER A 68 13.57 -1.14 -6.55
C SER A 68 13.16 -0.33 -7.80
N GLN A 69 14.01 -0.28 -8.84
CA GLN A 69 13.68 0.45 -10.08
C GLN A 69 12.45 -0.13 -10.81
N ALA A 70 12.16 -1.42 -10.61
CA ALA A 70 10.99 -2.06 -11.19
C ALA A 70 9.68 -1.33 -10.80
N PHE A 71 9.57 -0.87 -9.56
CA PHE A 71 8.38 -0.16 -9.05
C PHE A 71 8.27 1.28 -9.58
N LEU A 72 9.38 1.90 -9.97
CA LEU A 72 9.43 3.28 -10.44
C LEU A 72 9.35 3.42 -11.96
N TRP A 73 9.46 2.31 -12.71
CA TRP A 73 9.64 2.32 -14.16
C TRP A 73 8.45 2.90 -14.94
N ARG A 74 7.21 2.69 -14.46
CA ARG A 74 5.96 3.19 -15.06
C ARG A 74 4.89 3.41 -13.98
N PRO A 75 4.88 4.58 -13.31
CA PRO A 75 3.81 4.94 -12.38
C PRO A 75 2.49 5.19 -13.13
N PHE A 76 1.39 4.68 -12.56
CA PHE A 76 0.02 4.88 -13.04
C PHE A 76 -0.84 5.48 -11.92
N THR A 77 -1.76 6.36 -12.30
CA THR A 77 -2.79 6.91 -11.41
C THR A 77 -4.14 6.34 -11.81
N ARG A 78 -4.89 5.81 -10.84
CA ARG A 78 -6.26 5.33 -11.06
C ARG A 78 -7.26 6.40 -10.63
N GLN A 79 -8.27 6.62 -11.46
CA GLN A 79 -9.42 7.46 -11.16
C GLN A 79 -10.67 6.59 -11.25
N THR A 80 -11.52 6.66 -10.23
CA THR A 80 -12.79 5.94 -10.14
C THR A 80 -13.95 6.94 -10.30
N PHE A 81 -15.06 6.47 -10.85
CA PHE A 81 -16.29 7.26 -11.07
C PHE A 81 -17.48 6.53 -10.42
N PRO A 82 -17.59 6.53 -9.09
CA PRO A 82 -18.68 5.84 -8.40
C PRO A 82 -20.05 6.37 -8.80
N GLU A 83 -20.17 7.65 -9.17
CA GLU A 83 -21.42 8.26 -9.59
C GLU A 83 -21.97 7.62 -10.87
N ARG A 84 -21.09 7.19 -11.77
CA ARG A 84 -21.48 6.47 -13.00
C ARG A 84 -21.95 5.06 -12.68
N LEU A 85 -21.36 4.43 -11.67
CA LEU A 85 -21.75 3.10 -11.22
C LEU A 85 -23.16 3.13 -10.63
N LEU A 86 -23.44 4.11 -9.77
CA LEU A 86 -24.76 4.30 -9.14
C LEU A 86 -25.85 4.75 -10.11
N GLN A 87 -25.48 5.38 -11.24
CA GLN A 87 -26.44 5.72 -12.30
C GLN A 87 -26.82 4.52 -13.18
N ASP A 88 -25.90 3.59 -13.37
CA ASP A 88 -26.06 2.46 -14.29
C ASP A 88 -26.56 1.20 -13.58
N LYS A 89 -26.23 1.04 -12.30
CA LYS A 89 -26.63 -0.09 -11.46
C LYS A 89 -27.55 0.35 -10.34
N ASN A 90 -28.60 -0.43 -10.12
CA ASN A 90 -29.38 -0.33 -8.91
C ASN A 90 -28.63 -0.98 -7.73
N ASP A 91 -29.01 -0.59 -6.51
CA ASP A 91 -28.49 -1.13 -5.26
C ASP A 91 -28.56 -2.67 -5.20
N ASP A 92 -29.58 -3.27 -5.82
CA ASP A 92 -29.78 -4.71 -5.92
C ASP A 92 -28.72 -5.44 -6.76
N GLU A 93 -27.98 -4.73 -7.60
CA GLU A 93 -26.90 -5.30 -8.42
C GLU A 93 -25.51 -5.17 -7.78
N LEU A 94 -25.41 -4.44 -6.67
CA LEU A 94 -24.17 -4.31 -5.92
C LEU A 94 -23.82 -5.64 -5.21
N PRO A 95 -22.53 -6.02 -5.10
CA PRO A 95 -22.14 -7.24 -4.39
C PRO A 95 -22.36 -7.13 -2.88
N ALA A 96 -22.50 -8.25 -2.17
CA ALA A 96 -22.37 -8.23 -0.71
C ALA A 96 -20.91 -7.94 -0.30
N ILE A 97 -20.72 -7.17 0.77
CA ILE A 97 -19.42 -6.77 1.33
C ILE A 97 -19.38 -7.13 2.80
N ASP A 98 -18.30 -7.81 3.20
CA ASP A 98 -17.99 -8.10 4.60
C ASP A 98 -16.79 -7.25 5.04
N VAL A 99 -16.98 -6.46 6.10
CA VAL A 99 -15.93 -5.65 6.74
C VAL A 99 -15.45 -6.39 7.98
N PHE A 100 -14.16 -6.74 8.01
CA PHE A 100 -13.52 -7.38 9.16
C PHE A 100 -12.68 -6.37 9.93
N ILE A 101 -12.97 -6.24 11.22
CA ILE A 101 -12.23 -5.41 12.17
C ILE A 101 -11.59 -6.35 13.19
N CYS A 102 -10.26 -6.41 13.21
CA CYS A 102 -9.52 -7.24 14.15
C CYS A 102 -8.89 -6.35 15.21
N THR A 103 -8.97 -6.78 16.47
CA THR A 103 -8.27 -6.16 17.60
C THR A 103 -7.64 -7.23 18.48
N ALA A 104 -6.49 -6.92 19.08
CA ALA A 104 -5.73 -7.89 19.87
C ALA A 104 -5.40 -7.41 21.29
N ASP A 105 -5.31 -6.10 21.53
CA ASP A 105 -4.83 -5.56 22.81
C ASP A 105 -5.54 -4.24 23.14
N PRO A 106 -6.46 -4.20 24.10
CA PRO A 106 -7.25 -3.01 24.43
C PRO A 106 -6.40 -1.86 25.00
N GLU A 107 -5.16 -2.09 25.43
CA GLU A 107 -4.27 -1.00 25.85
C GLU A 107 -3.61 -0.31 24.66
N LYS A 108 -3.28 -1.06 23.60
CA LYS A 108 -2.66 -0.52 22.38
C LYS A 108 -3.69 -0.07 21.34
N GLU A 109 -4.85 -0.71 21.35
CA GLU A 109 -6.00 -0.47 20.47
C GLU A 109 -7.21 -0.16 21.37
N PRO A 110 -7.33 1.08 21.88
CA PRO A 110 -8.37 1.43 22.83
C PRO A 110 -9.76 1.04 22.32
N PRO A 111 -10.61 0.37 23.13
CA PRO A 111 -11.92 -0.11 22.67
C PRO A 111 -12.81 0.99 22.09
N LEU A 112 -12.70 2.23 22.57
CA LEU A 112 -13.42 3.37 22.00
C LEU A 112 -13.02 3.64 20.53
N GLU A 113 -11.74 3.56 20.20
CA GLU A 113 -11.26 3.74 18.82
C GLU A 113 -11.69 2.59 17.91
N VAL A 114 -11.66 1.36 18.44
CA VAL A 114 -12.18 0.18 17.75
C VAL A 114 -13.68 0.36 17.48
N MET A 115 -14.47 0.80 18.46
CA MET A 115 -15.91 1.03 18.29
C MET A 115 -16.23 2.17 17.33
N ASN A 116 -15.43 3.25 17.31
CA ASN A 116 -15.57 4.29 16.29
C ASN A 116 -15.35 3.72 14.88
N THR A 117 -14.42 2.78 14.73
CA THR A 117 -14.19 2.09 13.45
C THR A 117 -15.38 1.20 13.09
N VAL A 118 -15.95 0.47 14.06
CA VAL A 118 -17.17 -0.34 13.88
C VAL A 118 -18.34 0.53 13.41
N LEU A 119 -18.64 1.61 14.14
CA LEU A 119 -19.74 2.53 13.80
C LEU A 119 -19.52 3.20 12.44
N SER A 120 -18.27 3.60 12.14
CA SER A 120 -17.93 4.17 10.82
C SER A 120 -18.12 3.15 9.69
N ALA A 121 -17.79 1.88 9.93
CA ALA A 121 -18.02 0.81 8.96
C ALA A 121 -19.52 0.53 8.76
N MET A 122 -20.32 0.53 9.84
CA MET A 122 -21.77 0.36 9.76
C MET A 122 -22.48 1.53 9.07
N ALA A 123 -21.89 2.73 9.12
CA ALA A 123 -22.41 3.94 8.49
C ALA A 123 -21.91 4.18 7.05
N LEU A 124 -21.31 3.17 6.40
CA LEU A 124 -20.93 3.26 4.99
C LEU A 124 -22.19 3.47 4.12
N ASP A 125 -22.06 4.31 3.10
CA ASP A 125 -23.12 4.55 2.11
C ASP A 125 -23.24 3.32 1.17
N TYR A 126 -23.86 2.26 1.68
CA TYR A 126 -24.05 0.98 1.03
C TYR A 126 -25.36 0.33 1.48
N PRO A 127 -26.01 -0.49 0.64
CA PRO A 127 -27.25 -1.16 1.04
C PRO A 127 -27.05 -2.02 2.29
N ALA A 128 -27.85 -1.77 3.34
CA ALA A 128 -27.71 -2.42 4.65
C ALA A 128 -27.85 -3.96 4.57
N GLU A 129 -28.68 -4.47 3.66
CA GLU A 129 -28.85 -5.91 3.43
C GLU A 129 -27.61 -6.59 2.83
N LYS A 130 -26.63 -5.81 2.37
CA LYS A 130 -25.43 -6.26 1.68
C LYS A 130 -24.14 -5.90 2.41
N LEU A 131 -24.24 -5.20 3.53
CA LEU A 131 -23.10 -4.81 4.33
C LEU A 131 -23.11 -5.57 5.65
N SER A 132 -22.10 -6.41 5.86
CA SER A 132 -21.90 -7.11 7.13
C SER A 132 -20.62 -6.61 7.79
N VAL A 133 -20.65 -6.36 9.10
CA VAL A 133 -19.48 -5.93 9.87
C VAL A 133 -19.18 -6.99 10.93
N TYR A 134 -17.95 -7.48 10.95
CA TYR A 134 -17.47 -8.52 11.88
C TYR A 134 -16.32 -7.97 12.72
N VAL A 135 -16.36 -8.25 14.03
CA VAL A 135 -15.29 -7.90 14.96
C VAL A 135 -14.65 -9.19 15.46
N SER A 136 -13.33 -9.33 15.27
CA SER A 136 -12.51 -10.40 15.84
C SER A 136 -11.66 -9.83 16.97
N ASP A 137 -11.88 -10.29 18.19
CA ASP A 137 -11.06 -9.93 19.36
C ASP A 137 -10.11 -11.08 19.70
N ASP A 138 -8.87 -10.99 19.20
CA ASP A 138 -7.81 -11.95 19.45
C ASP A 138 -7.28 -11.85 20.89
N GLY A 139 -7.50 -10.71 21.55
CA GLY A 139 -7.17 -10.48 22.96
C GLY A 139 -8.17 -11.11 23.92
N GLY A 140 -9.37 -11.45 23.43
CA GLY A 140 -10.46 -12.00 24.23
C GLY A 140 -10.81 -11.12 25.43
N CYS A 141 -10.68 -9.81 25.31
CA CYS A 141 -10.85 -8.89 26.43
C CYS A 141 -12.33 -8.60 26.66
N GLY A 142 -12.80 -8.82 27.89
CA GLY A 142 -14.16 -8.48 28.29
C GLY A 142 -14.52 -6.99 28.09
N LEU A 143 -13.52 -6.10 28.10
CA LEU A 143 -13.72 -4.67 27.84
C LEU A 143 -14.11 -4.40 26.37
N THR A 144 -13.53 -5.12 25.42
CA THR A 144 -13.88 -5.04 24.00
C THR A 144 -15.32 -5.49 23.78
N LEU A 145 -15.72 -6.60 24.41
CA LEU A 145 -17.11 -7.08 24.38
C LEU A 145 -18.09 -6.07 24.99
N TYR A 146 -17.72 -5.46 26.13
CA TYR A 146 -18.52 -4.43 26.76
C TYR A 146 -18.67 -3.20 25.85
N ALA A 147 -17.57 -2.71 25.28
CA ALA A 147 -17.59 -1.59 24.35
C ALA A 147 -18.43 -1.88 23.10
N MET A 148 -18.37 -3.11 22.57
CA MET A 148 -19.22 -3.55 21.45
C MET A 148 -20.71 -3.49 21.79
N LYS A 149 -21.08 -3.88 23.01
CA LYS A 149 -22.45 -3.76 23.49
C LYS A 149 -22.90 -2.30 23.58
N GLU A 150 -22.07 -1.42 24.15
CA GLU A 150 -22.38 0.01 24.26
C GLU A 150 -22.47 0.67 22.87
N ALA A 151 -21.61 0.28 21.92
CA ALA A 151 -21.67 0.77 20.54
C ALA A 151 -22.95 0.32 19.82
N TRP A 152 -23.39 -0.91 20.05
CA TRP A 152 -24.67 -1.41 19.55
C TRP A 152 -25.88 -0.65 20.12
N GLU A 153 -25.85 -0.26 21.39
CA GLU A 153 -26.92 0.54 22.00
C GLU A 153 -26.92 2.01 21.54
N PHE A 154 -25.77 2.53 21.11
CA PHE A 154 -25.62 3.91 20.64
C PHE A 154 -26.16 4.13 19.21
N GLY A 155 -25.91 3.19 18.29
CA GLY A 155 -26.32 3.27 16.89
C GLY A 155 -27.82 3.11 16.69
#